data_AF-A0A7J2JAH8-F1
#
_entry.id   AF-A0A7J2JAH8-F1
#
_cell.length_a   1.000
_cell.length_b   1.000
_cell.length_c   1.000
_cell.angle_alpha   90.00
_cell.angle_beta   90.00
_cell.angle_gamma   90.00
#
_symmetry.space_group_name_H-M   'P 1'
#
loop_
_entity.id
_entity.type
_entity.pdbx_description
1 polymer ?
#
loop_
_entity_poly.entity_id
_entity_poly.type
_entity_poly.pdbx_seq_one_letter_code
_entity_poly.pdbx_strand_id
1 'polypeptide(L)' 'IEEARKYKGYIVELPWCGNKDCAIRMEEELDMKTLGEPLDKVTVKDKCASCDKNGVTIVRLAKTY' A
#
# COMPACT_ATOMS: atom_id res chain seq x y z
N ILE A 1 4.34 -7.15 -5.71
CA ILE A 1 4.06 -6.06 -6.70
C ILE A 1 3.35 -6.60 -7.94
N GLU A 2 3.80 -7.70 -8.55
CA GLU A 2 3.17 -8.26 -9.76
C GLU A 2 1.75 -8.81 -9.55
N GLU A 3 1.42 -9.40 -8.40
CA GLU A 3 0.07 -9.89 -8.10
C GLU A 3 -0.98 -8.78 -7.96
N ALA A 4 -0.57 -7.61 -7.47
CA ALA A 4 -1.46 -6.45 -7.30
C ALA A 4 -1.97 -5.89 -8.65
N ARG A 5 -1.22 -6.08 -9.75
CA ARG A 5 -1.59 -5.60 -11.09
C ARG A 5 -2.76 -6.35 -11.73
N LYS A 6 -3.16 -7.52 -11.23
CA LYS A 6 -4.22 -8.37 -11.82
C LYS A 6 -5.64 -8.03 -11.37
N TYR A 7 -5.82 -7.26 -10.29
CA TYR A 7 -7.15 -6.91 -9.81
C TYR A 7 -7.72 -5.74 -10.63
N LYS A 8 -8.83 -5.99 -11.33
CA LYS A 8 -9.66 -4.96 -12.01
C LYS A 8 -10.47 -4.08 -11.02
N GLY A 9 -10.11 -4.09 -9.75
CA GLY A 9 -10.56 -3.10 -8.78
C GLY A 9 -9.50 -2.00 -8.72
N TYR A 10 -9.90 -0.75 -8.85
CA TYR A 10 -9.01 0.42 -8.86
C TYR A 10 -8.28 0.63 -7.53
N ILE A 11 -8.27 -0.35 -6.62
CA ILE A 11 -7.74 -0.29 -5.26
C ILE A 11 -6.78 -1.45 -5.06
N VAL A 12 -5.56 -1.14 -4.64
CA VAL A 12 -4.47 -2.06 -4.31
C VAL A 12 -4.19 -1.96 -2.82
N GLU A 13 -4.18 -3.10 -2.15
CA GLU A 13 -3.84 -3.22 -0.73
C GLU A 13 -2.41 -3.72 -0.58
N LEU A 14 -1.56 -2.99 0.15
CA LEU A 14 -0.15 -3.35 0.37
C LEU A 14 0.22 -3.28 1.84
N PRO A 15 1.10 -4.17 2.32
CA PRO A 15 1.70 -4.02 3.64
C PRO A 15 2.54 -2.75 3.72
N TRP A 16 2.33 -1.96 4.77
CA TRP A 16 2.98 -0.67 5.02
C TRP A 16 3.55 -0.60 6.43
N CYS A 17 4.75 -0.06 6.57
CA CYS A 17 5.45 0.08 7.86
C CYS A 17 5.03 1.30 8.68
N GLY A 18 4.05 2.09 8.22
CA GLY A 18 3.60 3.31 8.91
C GLY A 18 4.48 4.54 8.66
N ASN A 19 5.49 4.44 7.79
CA ASN A 19 6.34 5.56 7.42
C ASN A 19 5.77 6.29 6.17
N LYS A 20 5.52 7.59 6.29
CA LYS A 20 4.97 8.42 5.22
C LYS A 20 5.80 8.39 3.93
N ASP A 21 7.12 8.40 4.01
CA ASP A 21 8.01 8.33 2.84
C ASP A 21 7.80 7.02 2.05
N CYS A 22 7.53 5.92 2.76
CA CYS A 22 7.21 4.65 2.11
C CYS A 22 5.86 4.70 1.39
N ALA A 23 4.87 5.44 1.93
CA ALA A 23 3.59 5.60 1.26
C ALA A 23 3.72 6.45 -0.01
N ILE A 24 4.42 7.59 0.06
CA ILE A 24 4.69 8.47 -1.09
C ILE A 24 5.42 7.69 -2.19
N ARG A 25 6.45 6.94 -1.83
CA ARG A 25 7.18 6.13 -2.81
C ARG A 25 6.28 5.08 -3.50
N MET A 26 5.39 4.43 -2.76
CA MET A 26 4.43 3.49 -3.37
C MET A 26 3.44 4.19 -4.28
N GLU A 27 2.98 5.39 -3.93
CA GLU A 27 2.12 6.23 -4.78
C GLU A 27 2.82 6.57 -6.10
N GLU A 28 4.07 7.01 -6.05
CA GLU A 28 4.88 7.36 -7.23
C GLU A 28 5.19 6.13 -8.10
N GLU A 29 5.62 5.01 -7.50
CA GLU A 29 5.98 3.80 -8.26
C GLU A 29 4.77 3.11 -8.90
N LEU A 30 3.57 3.25 -8.31
CA LEU A 30 2.34 2.62 -8.80
C LEU A 30 1.47 3.57 -9.63
N ASP A 31 1.81 4.86 -9.71
CA ASP A 31 0.98 5.91 -10.31
C ASP A 31 -0.45 5.90 -9.69
N MET A 32 -0.49 5.85 -8.36
CA MET A 32 -1.71 5.74 -7.55
C MET A 32 -1.70 6.76 -6.42
N LYS A 33 -2.88 7.04 -5.86
CA LYS A 33 -3.03 7.86 -4.65
C LYS A 33 -3.58 7.05 -3.49
N THR A 34 -3.15 7.36 -2.28
CA THR A 34 -3.66 6.75 -1.05
C THR A 34 -5.11 7.14 -0.85
N LEU A 35 -6.01 6.15 -0.72
CA LEU A 35 -7.43 6.38 -0.48
C LEU A 35 -7.76 6.77 0.98
N GLY A 36 -6.79 6.62 1.88
CA GLY A 36 -6.91 6.93 3.29
C GLY A 36 -6.25 5.86 4.17
N GLU A 37 -6.20 6.13 5.47
CA GLU A 37 -5.75 5.17 6.47
C GLU A 37 -6.85 4.13 6.75
N PRO A 38 -6.51 2.84 6.91
CA PRO A 38 -7.49 1.84 7.28
C PRO A 38 -8.15 2.18 8.62
N LEU A 39 -9.48 2.13 8.67
CA LEU A 39 -10.24 2.23 9.92
C LEU A 39 -9.97 1.07 10.88
N ASP A 40 -9.55 -0.08 10.34
CA ASP A 40 -9.16 -1.27 11.09
C ASP A 40 -7.63 -1.41 11.12
N LYS A 41 -7.05 -1.52 12.32
CA LYS A 41 -5.63 -1.86 12.48
C LYS A 41 -5.39 -3.33 12.11
N VAL A 42 -5.30 -3.61 10.82
CA VAL A 42 -4.96 -4.93 10.32
C VAL A 42 -3.46 -5.15 10.55
N THR A 43 -3.10 -6.04 11.47
CA THR A 43 -1.70 -6.41 11.66
C THR A 43 -1.28 -7.35 10.54
N VAL A 44 -0.30 -6.93 9.74
CA VAL A 44 0.30 -7.74 8.68
C VAL A 44 1.55 -8.42 9.20
N LYS A 45 1.75 -9.69 8.81
CA LYS A 45 3.02 -10.40 9.05
C LYS A 45 4.04 -10.14 7.93
N ASP A 46 3.59 -9.51 6.85
CA ASP A 46 4.39 -9.22 5.68
C ASP A 46 5.28 -7.99 5.85
N LYS A 47 6.30 -7.92 4.99
CA LYS A 47 7.20 -6.78 4.90
C LYS A 47 6.54 -5.64 4.12
N CYS A 48 6.89 -4.41 4.47
CA CYS A 48 6.51 -3.20 3.78
C CYS A 48 6.89 -3.29 2.30
N ALA A 49 5.92 -3.06 1.42
CA ALA A 49 6.11 -3.18 -0.02
C ALA A 49 7.14 -2.19 -0.61
N SER A 50 7.58 -1.19 0.15
CA SER A 50 8.52 -0.14 -0.28
C SER A 50 9.94 -0.30 0.29
N CYS A 51 10.09 -0.79 1.53
CA CYS A 51 11.38 -0.78 2.23
C CYS A 51 11.75 -2.10 2.91
N ASP A 52 10.95 -3.16 2.71
CA ASP A 52 11.17 -4.50 3.25
C ASP A 52 11.23 -4.63 4.79
N LYS A 53 10.98 -3.54 5.53
CA LYS A 53 10.82 -3.56 6.99
C LYS A 53 9.50 -4.22 7.37
N ASN A 54 9.33 -4.64 8.63
CA ASN A 54 8.05 -5.21 9.08
C ASN A 54 6.89 -4.25 8.83
N GLY A 55 5.86 -4.72 8.14
CA GLY A 55 4.60 -3.99 7.99
C GLY A 55 3.87 -3.92 9.33
N VAL A 56 3.28 -2.77 9.63
CA VAL A 56 2.48 -2.57 10.83
C VAL A 56 0.99 -2.52 10.51
N THR A 57 0.65 -2.18 9.26
CA THR A 57 -0.71 -2.10 8.74
C THR A 57 -0.75 -2.33 7.23
N ILE A 58 -1.95 -2.28 6.64
CA ILE A 58 -2.17 -2.26 5.19
C ILE A 58 -2.37 -0.81 4.74
N VAL A 59 -1.82 -0.41 3.60
CA VAL A 59 -2.19 0.84 2.91
C VAL A 59 -3.05 0.50 1.69
N ARG A 60 -4.09 1.30 1.45
CA ARG A 60 -4.95 1.17 0.27
C ARG A 60 -4.64 2.29 -0.71
N LEU A 61 -4.08 1.92 -1.86
CA LEU A 61 -3.76 2.84 -2.95
C LEU A 61 -4.80 2.65 -4.05
N ALA A 62 -5.25 3.74 -4.67
CA ALA A 62 -6.12 3.67 -5.82
C ALA A 62 -5.61 4.45 -7.01
N LYS A 63 -5.89 3.93 -8.20
CA LYS A 63 -5.61 4.65 -9.42
C LYS A 63 -6.65 5.74 -9.61
N THR A 64 -6.22 6.99 -9.46
CA THR A 64 -7.02 8.14 -9.86
C THR A 64 -6.95 8.29 -11.38
N TYR A 65 -8.11 8.50 -12.02
CA TYR A 65 -8.22 8.73 -13.47
C TYR A 65 -7.66 10.09 -13.89
#